data_AF-A0A183JKR6-F1
#
_entry.id   AF-A0A183JKR6-F1
#
_cell.length_a   1.000
_cell.length_b   1.000
_cell.length_c   1.000
_cell.angle_alpha   90.00
_cell.angle_beta   90.00
_cell.angle_gamma   90.00
#
_symmetry.space_group_name_H-M   'P 1'
#
loop_
_entity.id
_entity.type
_entity.pdbx_description
1 polymer ?
#
loop_
_entity_poly.entity_id
_entity_poly.type
_entity_poly.pdbx_seq_one_letter_code
_entity_poly.pdbx_strand_id
1 'polypeptide(L)'
;MSSHRSKFRNCQSKFRVRLEEQGYVIKSYNMLHNHPCSSSWMVCDPWTRRLSSEEKENLKPVILHCESADEVIESIKERTGKQVTAADVKGMRATLSTDIRYSS
;
A
#
# COMPACT_ATOMS: atom_id res chain seq x y z
N MET A 1 5.92 18.94 9.28
CA MET A 1 5.46 18.84 7.87
C MET A 1 6.24 17.70 7.22
N SER A 2 5.60 16.58 6.89
CA SER A 2 6.26 15.45 6.22
C SER A 2 6.28 15.70 4.70
N SER A 3 7.48 15.90 4.14
CA SER A 3 7.67 16.08 2.70
C SER A 3 7.98 14.74 2.05
N HIS A 4 7.01 14.18 1.32
CA HIS A 4 7.23 13.00 0.48
C HIS A 4 7.76 13.46 -0.88
N ARG A 5 9.00 13.09 -1.22
CA ARG A 5 9.63 13.49 -2.47
C ARG A 5 9.03 12.68 -3.62
N SER A 6 8.44 13.34 -4.60
CA SER A 6 7.99 12.67 -5.83
C SER A 6 9.17 12.00 -6.53
N LYS A 7 8.98 10.77 -7.01
CA LYS A 7 9.95 10.04 -7.85
C LYS A 7 10.22 10.74 -9.19
N PHE A 8 9.30 11.60 -9.62
CA PHE A 8 9.43 12.38 -10.85
C PHE A 8 10.10 13.71 -10.54
N ARG A 9 11.33 13.88 -11.04
CA ARG A 9 12.04 15.15 -10.95
C ARG A 9 11.25 16.22 -11.72
N ASN A 10 11.15 17.41 -11.14
CA ASN A 10 10.52 18.59 -11.75
C ASN A 10 9.00 18.49 -12.02
N CYS A 11 8.30 17.53 -11.42
CA CYS A 11 6.83 17.54 -11.44
C CYS A 11 6.32 18.72 -10.58
N GLN A 12 5.55 19.60 -11.18
CA GLN A 12 5.04 20.80 -10.51
C GLN A 12 3.71 20.57 -9.78
N SER A 13 3.16 19.36 -9.90
CA SER A 13 1.91 18.96 -9.26
C SER A 13 2.03 19.05 -7.74
N LYS A 14 1.12 19.79 -7.12
CA LYS A 14 1.07 20.04 -5.67
C LYS A 14 -0.33 20.47 -5.27
N PHE A 15 -0.79 20.07 -4.10
CA PHE A 15 -1.97 20.65 -3.47
C PHE A 15 -1.63 21.09 -2.05
N ARG A 16 -2.23 22.19 -1.60
CA ARG A 16 -2.06 22.72 -0.24
C ARG A 16 -3.35 22.52 0.52
N VAL A 17 -3.25 21.83 1.64
CA VAL A 17 -4.36 21.59 2.56
C VAL A 17 -4.10 22.38 3.84
N ARG A 18 -5.15 22.95 4.40
CA ARG A 18 -5.15 23.57 5.73
C ARG A 18 -6.25 22.92 6.57
N LEU A 19 -5.97 22.69 7.85
CA LEU A 19 -6.99 22.32 8.83
C LEU A 19 -7.76 23.59 9.23
N GLU A 20 -9.08 23.56 9.08
CA GLU A 20 -10.02 24.59 9.55
C GLU A 20 -11.05 23.96 10.51
N GLU A 21 -11.96 24.75 11.09
CA GLU A 21 -12.91 24.26 12.11
C GLU A 21 -13.73 23.04 11.66
N GLN A 22 -14.09 22.98 10.38
CA GLN A 22 -14.93 21.92 9.81
C GLN A 22 -14.11 20.80 9.14
N GLY A 23 -12.77 20.83 9.26
CA GLY A 23 -11.88 19.79 8.73
C GLY A 23 -10.85 20.31 7.72
N TYR A 24 -10.38 19.42 6.86
CA TYR A 24 -9.30 19.72 5.91
C TYR A 24 -9.84 20.40 4.65
N VAL A 25 -9.34 21.60 4.36
CA VAL A 25 -9.73 22.39 3.18
C VAL A 25 -8.56 22.52 2.22
N ILE A 26 -8.81 22.23 0.93
CA ILE A 26 -7.85 22.46 -0.15
C ILE A 26 -7.82 23.96 -0.45
N LYS A 27 -6.70 24.63 -0.19
CA LYS A 27 -6.52 26.07 -0.43
C LYS A 27 -5.97 26.41 -1.81
N SER A 28 -5.24 25.49 -2.41
CA SER A 28 -4.72 25.63 -3.78
C SER A 28 -4.29 24.28 -4.33
N TYR A 29 -4.42 24.08 -5.65
CA TYR A 29 -3.88 22.92 -6.33
C TYR A 29 -3.21 23.30 -7.67
N ASN A 30 -2.18 22.55 -8.05
CA ASN A 30 -1.59 22.49 -9.37
C ASN A 30 -1.56 21.01 -9.74
N MET A 31 -2.20 20.64 -10.85
CA MET A 31 -2.22 19.25 -11.34
C MET A 31 -1.41 19.08 -12.63
N LEU A 32 -0.45 19.97 -12.89
CA LEU A 32 0.42 19.88 -14.04
C LEU A 32 1.50 18.82 -13.81
N HIS A 33 1.37 17.71 -14.54
CA HIS A 33 2.30 16.60 -14.53
C HIS A 33 3.20 16.64 -15.76
N ASN A 34 4.48 16.33 -15.56
CA ASN A 34 5.45 16.14 -16.65
C ASN A 34 5.67 14.66 -16.99
N HIS A 35 4.75 13.81 -16.54
CA HIS A 35 4.78 12.37 -16.71
C HIS A 35 3.35 11.85 -16.91
N PRO A 36 3.16 10.70 -17.56
CA PRO A 36 1.85 10.06 -17.62
C PRO A 36 1.30 9.79 -16.22
N CYS A 37 0.07 10.22 -15.98
CA CYS A 37 -0.71 9.83 -14.80
C CYS A 37 -1.70 8.74 -15.21
N SER A 38 -1.25 7.49 -15.21
CA SER A 38 -2.14 6.33 -15.33
C SER A 38 -2.68 5.94 -13.95
N SER A 39 -3.91 5.42 -13.92
CA SER A 39 -4.50 4.81 -12.72
C SER A 39 -3.65 3.66 -12.16
N SER A 40 -2.78 3.05 -12.98
CA SER A 40 -1.79 2.06 -12.52
C SER A 40 -0.81 2.61 -11.47
N TRP A 41 -0.67 3.93 -11.32
CA TRP A 41 0.09 4.53 -10.22
C TRP A 41 -0.69 4.64 -8.91
N MET A 42 -2.03 4.59 -8.93
CA MET A 42 -2.84 4.48 -7.70
C MET A 42 -2.63 3.12 -7.03
N VAL A 43 -2.19 2.11 -7.77
CA VAL A 43 -1.77 0.80 -7.27
C VAL A 43 -0.51 0.91 -6.38
N CYS A 44 0.13 2.09 -6.35
CA CYS A 44 1.20 2.39 -5.41
C CYS A 44 0.75 2.88 -4.04
N ASP A 45 -0.55 3.09 -3.81
CA ASP A 45 -1.06 3.46 -2.50
C ASP A 45 -0.89 2.29 -1.52
N PRO A 46 -0.10 2.43 -0.44
CA PRO A 46 0.04 1.39 0.57
C PRO A 46 -1.31 1.00 1.20
N TRP A 47 -2.28 1.92 1.20
CA TRP A 47 -3.61 1.66 1.77
C TRP A 47 -4.40 0.65 0.95
N THR A 48 -4.32 0.72 -0.39
CA THR A 48 -5.01 -0.24 -1.27
C THR A 48 -4.40 -1.65 -1.24
N ARG A 49 -3.22 -1.81 -0.63
CA ARG A 49 -2.51 -3.10 -0.49
C ARG A 49 -2.70 -3.76 0.87
N ARG A 50 -3.26 -3.06 1.87
CA ARG A 50 -3.46 -3.63 3.22
C ARG A 50 -4.54 -4.71 3.18
N LEU A 51 -4.21 -5.88 3.71
CA LEU A 51 -5.20 -6.91 4.04
C LEU A 51 -6.01 -6.47 5.27
N SER A 52 -7.31 -6.74 5.26
CA SER A 52 -8.16 -6.69 6.44
C SER A 52 -7.74 -7.79 7.42
N SER A 53 -8.20 -7.72 8.67
CA SER A 53 -7.91 -8.77 9.65
C SER A 53 -8.45 -10.14 9.20
N GLU A 54 -9.63 -10.16 8.61
CA GLU A 54 -10.25 -11.39 8.07
C GLU A 54 -9.45 -11.95 6.89
N GLU A 55 -9.08 -11.11 5.92
CA GLU A 55 -8.23 -11.53 4.79
C GLU A 55 -6.87 -12.04 5.30
N LYS A 56 -6.28 -11.36 6.30
CA LYS A 56 -4.99 -11.76 6.88
C LYS A 56 -5.07 -13.14 7.53
N GLU A 57 -6.13 -13.45 8.28
CA GLU A 57 -6.31 -14.78 8.88
C GLU A 57 -6.60 -15.86 7.81
N ASN A 58 -7.45 -15.56 6.81
CA ASN A 58 -7.76 -16.49 5.72
C ASN A 58 -6.54 -16.81 4.83
N LEU A 59 -5.64 -15.85 4.65
CA LEU A 59 -4.44 -15.98 3.83
C LEU A 59 -3.20 -16.39 4.64
N LYS A 60 -3.27 -16.38 5.97
CA LYS A 60 -2.17 -16.75 6.89
C LYS A 60 -1.44 -18.04 6.51
N PRO A 61 -2.12 -19.17 6.20
CA PRO A 61 -1.40 -20.40 5.81
C PRO A 61 -0.64 -20.22 4.50
N VAL A 62 -1.21 -19.54 3.51
CA VAL A 62 -0.57 -19.27 2.22
C VAL A 62 0.66 -18.37 2.41
N ILE A 63 0.50 -17.28 3.16
CA ILE A 63 1.58 -16.31 3.41
C ILE A 63 2.72 -16.94 4.20
N LEU A 64 2.45 -17.86 5.15
CA LEU A 64 3.49 -18.48 5.97
C LEU A 64 4.20 -19.64 5.26
N HIS A 65 3.46 -20.51 4.58
CA HIS A 65 3.97 -21.83 4.19
C HIS A 65 4.31 -21.98 2.70
N CYS A 66 3.76 -21.16 1.81
CA CYS A 66 4.20 -21.16 0.41
C CYS A 66 5.61 -20.55 0.33
N GLU A 67 6.56 -21.16 -0.37
CA GLU A 67 7.93 -20.62 -0.48
C GLU A 67 8.03 -19.52 -1.56
N SER A 68 7.23 -19.63 -2.62
CA SER A 68 7.23 -18.70 -3.74
C SER A 68 6.52 -17.39 -3.38
N ALA A 69 7.23 -16.26 -3.49
CA ALA A 69 6.61 -14.96 -3.31
C ALA A 69 5.57 -14.66 -4.40
N ASP A 70 5.82 -15.11 -5.63
CA ASP A 70 4.94 -14.86 -6.78
C ASP A 70 3.61 -15.61 -6.62
N GLU A 71 3.64 -16.86 -6.17
CA GLU A 71 2.42 -17.64 -5.89
C GLU A 71 1.59 -17.01 -4.75
N VAL A 72 2.24 -16.48 -3.71
CA VAL A 72 1.54 -15.74 -2.64
C VAL A 72 0.90 -14.47 -3.19
N ILE A 73 1.60 -13.72 -4.04
CA ILE A 73 1.07 -12.50 -4.67
C ILE A 73 -0.15 -12.84 -5.54
N GLU A 74 -0.07 -13.90 -6.36
CA GLU A 74 -1.19 -14.36 -7.19
C GLU A 74 -2.38 -14.79 -6.33
N SER A 75 -2.15 -15.57 -5.27
CA SER A 75 -3.23 -16.02 -4.38
C SER A 75 -3.92 -14.86 -3.66
N ILE A 76 -3.15 -13.85 -3.21
CA ILE A 76 -3.71 -12.64 -2.61
C ILE A 76 -4.55 -11.88 -3.63
N LYS A 77 -4.03 -11.71 -4.86
CA LYS A 77 -4.75 -11.02 -5.93
C LYS A 77 -6.03 -11.75 -6.32
N GLU A 78 -6.00 -13.07 -6.44
CA GLU A 78 -7.16 -13.88 -6.81
C GLU A 78 -8.26 -13.79 -5.75
N ARG A 79 -7.91 -13.87 -4.47
CA ARG A 79 -8.89 -13.94 -3.37
C ARG A 79 -9.39 -12.58 -2.89
N THR A 80 -8.61 -11.51 -3.09
CA THR A 80 -8.92 -10.18 -2.54
C THR A 80 -8.98 -9.07 -3.58
N GLY A 81 -8.52 -9.33 -4.82
CA GLY A 81 -8.33 -8.31 -5.85
C GLY A 81 -7.16 -7.35 -5.57
N LYS A 82 -6.45 -7.48 -4.45
CA LYS A 82 -5.38 -6.57 -4.04
C LYS A 82 -4.07 -6.92 -4.71
N GLN A 83 -3.41 -5.91 -5.26
CA GLN A 83 -2.10 -6.05 -5.84
C GLN A 83 -1.03 -5.72 -4.80
N VAL A 84 -0.35 -6.75 -4.30
CA VAL A 84 0.74 -6.65 -3.32
C VAL A 84 2.10 -6.89 -4.00
N THR A 85 3.16 -6.45 -3.36
CA THR A 85 4.55 -6.62 -3.84
C THR A 85 5.29 -7.68 -3.03
N ALA A 86 6.43 -8.17 -3.56
CA ALA A 86 7.29 -9.09 -2.82
C ALA A 86 7.79 -8.52 -1.47
N ALA A 87 7.98 -7.19 -1.40
CA ALA A 87 8.33 -6.51 -0.15
C ALA A 87 7.19 -6.57 0.87
N ASP A 88 5.93 -6.43 0.42
CA ASP A 88 4.76 -6.56 1.28
C ASP A 88 4.66 -8.00 1.82
N VAL A 89 4.81 -9.02 0.96
CA VAL A 89 4.81 -10.44 1.38
C VAL A 89 5.89 -10.71 2.43
N LYS A 90 7.11 -10.20 2.22
CA LYS A 90 8.20 -10.32 3.20
C LYS A 90 7.83 -9.70 4.54
N GLY A 91 7.20 -8.52 4.54
CA GLY A 91 6.73 -7.85 5.76
C GLY A 91 5.60 -8.62 6.46
N MET A 92 4.65 -9.16 5.71
CA MET A 92 3.56 -9.97 6.25
C MET A 92 4.08 -11.24 6.92
N ARG A 93 5.03 -11.95 6.28
CA ARG A 93 5.70 -13.12 6.86
C ARG A 93 6.38 -12.78 8.17
N ALA A 94 7.18 -11.71 8.20
CA ALA A 94 7.87 -11.28 9.42
C ALA A 94 6.88 -11.03 10.57
N THR A 95 5.76 -10.34 10.30
CA THR A 95 4.72 -10.02 11.28
C THR A 95 4.02 -11.29 11.80
N LEU A 96 3.64 -12.20 10.90
CA LEU A 96 2.97 -13.45 11.27
C LEU A 96 3.89 -14.41 12.04
N SER A 97 5.18 -14.46 11.69
CA SER A 97 6.17 -15.26 12.41
C SER A 97 6.51 -14.71 13.79
N THR A 98 6.32 -13.41 14.05
CA THR A 98 6.41 -12.85 15.41
C THR A 98 5.14 -13.14 16.21
N ASP A 99 3.96 -13.05 15.59
CA ASP A 99 2.68 -13.36 16.25
C ASP A 99 2.65 -14.80 16.80
N ILE A 100 3.21 -15.77 16.07
CA ILE A 100 3.33 -17.17 16.53
C ILE A 100 4.25 -17.29 17.76
N ARG A 101 5.38 -16.56 17.76
CA ARG A 101 6.39 -16.64 18.83
C ARG A 101 5.92 -16.06 20.17
N TYR A 102 4.97 -15.13 20.16
CA TYR A 102 4.38 -14.55 21.37
C TYR A 102 3.09 -15.25 21.83
N SER A 103 2.58 -16.20 21.04
CA SER A 103 1.37 -16.97 21.34
C SER A 103 1.66 -18.42 21.80
N SER A 104 2.94 -18.77 21.97
CA SER A 104 3.43 -20.09 22.38
C SER A 104 3.90 -20.10 23.82
#